data_AF-A0A8H3UKB5-F1
#
_entry.id   AF-A0A8H3UKB5-F1
#
_cell.length_a   1.000
_cell.length_b   1.000
_cell.length_c   1.000
_cell.angle_alpha   90.00
_cell.angle_beta   90.00
_cell.angle_gamma   90.00
#
_symmetry.space_group_name_H-M   'P 1'
#
loop_
_entity.id
_entity.type
_entity.pdbx_description
1 polymer ?
#
loop_
_entity_poly.entity_id
_entity_poly.type
_entity_poly.pdbx_seq_one_letter_code
_entity_poly.pdbx_strand_id
1 'polypeptide(L)'
;MPLDELGKVRVSGRDFPIRSEKQGGRGNDTPVARLDLEHQDSSWQAGPPAASLCGAGDDTVYPEGGLQAWLVVLGSFCGMLSSFGFMNSIGVFQGYLSTHQLKDYSEGTIGWIFSVYVFLAFFGGLQIGPVFDAKGPFWLILAGSIIFTLSIFLMSICTQYWHFMLVIGILGGTGTSLIFTPSIGAIGHFFHAKRGSATGLAATGGSLGGIIFPLMLQSLFPKVGFAWAVRILAFMVASLCLMAICLVRSRLPPKANSSILPDFTILRDPAFALVTAGVFCMEWGLFIPVTFLGTYVLETAMPDSAAFTYQVLAILNAGSCLGRYLPGLFADRIGRFNAMIGALFLCTLTTSTLWLPACLLPTAHPAAKPLTILYALLFGFASGSNISLTPVCVGQLCATEEYGRIYTSP
;
A
#
# COMPACT_ATOMS: atom_id res chain seq x y z
N MET A 1 -9.49 44.65 -75.73
CA MET A 1 -8.11 44.92 -75.27
C MET A 1 -8.19 45.29 -73.81
N PRO A 2 -7.56 44.55 -72.88
CA PRO A 2 -7.14 43.13 -72.91
C PRO A 2 -8.34 42.20 -72.53
N LEU A 3 -8.35 40.86 -72.56
CA LEU A 3 -7.38 39.76 -72.45
C LEU A 3 -7.01 39.33 -71.01
N ASP A 4 -7.26 38.03 -70.76
CA ASP A 4 -6.63 37.06 -69.84
C ASP A 4 -7.74 36.12 -69.29
N GLU A 5 -8.16 35.07 -69.99
CA GLU A 5 -7.50 33.77 -70.29
C GLU A 5 -7.86 32.65 -69.29
N LEU A 6 -8.63 31.65 -69.78
CA LEU A 6 -8.60 30.21 -69.44
C LEU A 6 -8.91 29.75 -67.98
N GLY A 7 -9.59 28.63 -67.69
CA GLY A 7 -10.32 27.66 -68.53
C GLY A 7 -10.87 26.47 -67.70
N LYS A 8 -12.07 25.97 -68.06
CA LYS A 8 -12.50 24.54 -68.28
C LYS A 8 -11.73 23.40 -67.54
N VAL A 9 -12.30 22.29 -67.03
CA VAL A 9 -13.55 21.48 -67.28
C VAL A 9 -13.62 20.38 -66.15
N ARG A 10 -14.76 19.93 -65.56
CA ARG A 10 -15.76 18.89 -65.98
C ARG A 10 -15.17 17.46 -66.22
N VAL A 11 -15.80 16.29 -66.01
CA VAL A 11 -17.21 15.82 -65.81
C VAL A 11 -17.22 14.51 -64.95
N SER A 12 -18.35 14.17 -64.28
CA SER A 12 -18.94 12.81 -63.96
C SER A 12 -19.51 12.77 -62.52
N GLY A 13 -20.46 11.90 -62.10
CA GLY A 13 -21.20 10.81 -62.77
C GLY A 13 -22.49 10.43 -61.98
N ARG A 14 -23.18 9.30 -62.31
CA ARG A 14 -24.40 8.79 -61.62
C ARG A 14 -24.60 7.27 -61.82
N ASP A 15 -25.37 6.60 -60.94
CA ASP A 15 -26.74 6.09 -61.21
C ASP A 15 -27.21 4.96 -60.24
N PHE A 16 -28.54 4.83 -60.08
CA PHE A 16 -29.27 3.82 -59.28
C PHE A 16 -30.08 2.86 -60.18
N PRO A 17 -30.47 1.66 -59.70
CA PRO A 17 -31.60 0.91 -60.26
C PRO A 17 -32.73 0.58 -59.24
N ILE A 18 -33.96 0.44 -59.75
CA ILE A 18 -35.19 0.05 -59.02
C ILE A 18 -35.88 -1.12 -59.75
N ARG A 19 -36.40 -2.11 -59.00
CA ARG A 19 -37.53 -3.03 -59.35
C ARG A 19 -37.77 -3.98 -58.17
N SER A 20 -38.94 -4.52 -57.82
CA SER A 20 -40.38 -4.30 -58.04
C SER A 20 -41.08 -5.52 -57.40
N GLU A 21 -42.22 -5.35 -56.73
CA GLU A 21 -42.92 -6.42 -56.00
C GLU A 21 -43.50 -7.55 -56.88
N LYS A 22 -43.75 -8.71 -56.25
CA LYS A 22 -44.93 -9.57 -56.52
C LYS A 22 -45.40 -10.26 -55.24
N GLN A 23 -46.71 -10.20 -54.98
CA GLN A 23 -47.38 -10.91 -53.88
C GLN A 23 -47.78 -12.34 -54.28
N GLY A 24 -47.95 -13.20 -53.27
CA GLY A 24 -48.65 -14.49 -53.36
C GLY A 24 -48.78 -15.12 -51.98
N GLY A 25 -50.01 -15.20 -51.45
CA GLY A 25 -50.26 -15.70 -50.08
C GLY A 25 -51.16 -16.93 -50.01
N ARG A 26 -51.09 -17.68 -48.91
CA ARG A 26 -52.11 -18.65 -48.45
C ARG A 26 -51.79 -19.22 -47.05
N GLY A 27 -52.82 -19.35 -46.20
CA GLY A 27 -53.01 -20.54 -45.35
C GLY A 27 -52.49 -20.54 -43.90
N ASN A 28 -53.36 -20.13 -42.98
CA ASN A 28 -53.75 -20.81 -41.73
C ASN A 28 -52.76 -21.38 -40.67
N ASP A 29 -53.21 -21.16 -39.42
CA ASP A 29 -53.13 -22.01 -38.23
C ASP A 29 -51.79 -22.30 -37.52
N THR A 30 -51.70 -21.78 -36.30
CA THR A 30 -50.73 -22.16 -35.26
C THR A 30 -50.88 -23.62 -34.84
N PRO A 31 -49.78 -24.32 -34.49
CA PRO A 31 -49.58 -24.54 -33.05
C PRO A 31 -48.10 -24.54 -32.57
N VAL A 32 -47.92 -24.01 -31.36
CA VAL A 32 -46.90 -24.39 -30.34
C VAL A 32 -45.47 -24.66 -30.83
N ALA A 33 -44.63 -23.63 -30.80
CA ALA A 33 -43.18 -23.81 -30.81
C ALA A 33 -42.69 -24.35 -29.45
N ARG A 34 -41.88 -25.41 -29.48
CA ARG A 34 -41.15 -25.88 -28.30
C ARG A 34 -40.07 -24.84 -27.94
N LEU A 35 -39.83 -24.66 -26.64
CA LEU A 35 -38.59 -24.05 -26.16
C LEU A 35 -37.49 -25.09 -26.27
N ASP A 36 -36.79 -25.09 -27.41
CA ASP A 36 -35.55 -25.83 -27.55
C ASP A 36 -34.48 -25.13 -26.69
N LEU A 37 -34.10 -25.78 -25.59
CA LEU A 37 -33.00 -25.36 -24.73
C LEU A 37 -31.68 -25.64 -25.45
N GLU A 38 -31.24 -24.72 -26.30
CA GLU A 38 -29.88 -24.77 -26.82
C GLU A 38 -28.87 -24.70 -25.66
N HIS A 39 -28.03 -25.73 -25.56
CA HIS A 39 -26.85 -25.68 -24.70
C HIS A 39 -25.93 -24.56 -25.20
N GLN A 40 -25.94 -23.44 -24.49
CA GLN A 40 -24.89 -22.44 -24.61
C GLN A 40 -23.62 -23.01 -23.97
N ASP A 41 -22.85 -23.77 -24.76
CA ASP A 41 -21.53 -24.26 -24.36
C ASP A 41 -20.64 -23.06 -24.03
N SER A 42 -20.47 -22.80 -22.73
CA SER A 42 -19.61 -21.74 -22.22
C SER A 42 -18.14 -22.12 -22.42
N SER A 43 -17.69 -22.01 -23.67
CA SER A 43 -16.30 -22.14 -24.07
C SER A 43 -15.53 -20.90 -23.60
N TRP A 44 -15.25 -20.87 -22.30
CA TRP A 44 -14.36 -19.89 -21.68
C TRP A 44 -12.98 -19.98 -22.34
N GLN A 45 -12.72 -19.08 -23.28
CA GLN A 45 -11.36 -18.84 -23.76
C GLN A 45 -10.56 -18.30 -22.58
N ALA A 46 -9.56 -19.05 -22.14
CA ALA A 46 -8.63 -18.58 -21.13
C ALA A 46 -8.01 -17.27 -21.60
N GLY A 47 -8.01 -16.25 -20.75
CA GLY A 47 -7.28 -15.01 -21.00
C GLY A 47 -5.81 -15.35 -21.35
N PRO A 48 -5.19 -14.62 -22.28
CA PRO A 48 -3.89 -15.01 -22.79
C PRO A 48 -2.84 -14.97 -21.65
N PRO A 49 -1.85 -15.88 -21.67
CA PRO A 49 -0.94 -16.08 -20.53
C PRO A 49 -0.19 -14.79 -20.18
N ALA A 50 0.27 -14.64 -18.93
CA ALA A 50 0.90 -13.41 -18.41
C ALA A 50 2.03 -12.82 -19.29
N ALA A 51 2.76 -13.67 -20.02
CA ALA A 51 3.76 -13.25 -21.01
C ALA A 51 3.20 -12.36 -22.15
N SER A 52 1.91 -12.46 -22.45
CA SER A 52 1.19 -11.60 -23.42
C SER A 52 0.79 -10.25 -22.84
N LEU A 53 0.52 -10.16 -21.53
CA LEU A 53 0.27 -8.89 -20.84
C LEU A 53 1.55 -8.05 -20.76
N CYS A 54 2.72 -8.69 -20.71
CA CYS A 54 4.02 -8.04 -20.88
C CYS A 54 4.28 -7.47 -22.30
N GLY A 55 3.40 -7.75 -23.27
CA GLY A 55 3.54 -7.31 -24.68
C GLY A 55 2.35 -6.53 -25.24
N ALA A 56 1.23 -6.45 -24.53
CA ALA A 56 0.13 -5.57 -24.88
C ALA A 56 0.53 -4.13 -24.53
N GLY A 57 0.70 -3.29 -25.56
CA GLY A 57 1.09 -1.89 -25.39
C GLY A 57 0.10 -1.14 -24.49
N ASP A 58 0.53 -0.80 -23.28
CA ASP A 58 -0.17 0.15 -22.43
C ASP A 58 0.02 1.56 -23.03
N ASP A 59 -0.84 1.93 -23.99
CA ASP A 59 -0.87 3.23 -24.65
C ASP A 59 -1.18 4.40 -23.69
N THR A 60 -1.32 4.13 -22.38
CA THR A 60 -1.36 5.19 -21.36
C THR A 60 0.00 5.88 -21.22
N VAL A 61 0.20 6.98 -21.95
CA VAL A 61 1.40 7.82 -21.80
C VAL A 61 1.54 8.28 -20.34
N TYR A 62 2.62 7.91 -19.66
CA TYR A 62 2.90 8.35 -18.28
C TYR A 62 3.60 9.72 -18.27
N PRO A 63 3.23 10.65 -17.38
CA PRO A 63 3.91 11.94 -17.27
C PRO A 63 5.33 11.85 -16.69
N GLU A 64 5.67 10.78 -15.95
CA GLU A 64 7.02 10.48 -15.39
C GLU A 64 7.66 11.65 -14.59
N GLY A 65 6.82 12.55 -14.07
CA GLY A 65 7.22 13.78 -13.40
C GLY A 65 6.22 14.92 -13.62
N GLY A 66 6.72 16.15 -13.53
CA GLY A 66 5.91 17.38 -13.52
C GLY A 66 5.39 17.73 -12.12
N LEU A 67 5.00 19.00 -11.92
CA LEU A 67 4.60 19.52 -10.61
C LEU A 67 3.48 18.69 -9.97
N GLN A 68 2.43 18.36 -10.74
CA GLN A 68 1.30 17.59 -10.23
C GLN A 68 1.69 16.18 -9.75
N ALA A 69 2.58 15.48 -10.47
CA ALA A 69 3.01 14.14 -10.07
C ALA A 69 3.83 14.16 -8.77
N TRP A 70 4.74 15.13 -8.63
CA TRP A 70 5.51 15.30 -7.40
C TRP A 70 4.68 15.81 -6.22
N LEU A 71 3.64 16.63 -6.46
CA LEU A 71 2.65 16.98 -5.45
C LEU A 71 1.86 15.75 -4.97
N VAL A 72 1.48 14.83 -5.87
CA VAL A 72 0.86 13.55 -5.47
C VAL A 72 1.81 12.73 -4.61
N VAL A 73 3.10 12.62 -4.97
CA VAL A 73 4.11 11.93 -4.14
C VAL A 73 4.25 12.59 -2.76
N LEU A 74 4.22 13.92 -2.67
CA LEU A 74 4.24 14.64 -1.39
C LEU A 74 2.95 14.41 -0.57
N GLY A 75 1.78 14.38 -1.21
CA GLY A 75 0.52 14.05 -0.57
C GLY A 75 0.51 12.62 -0.01
N SER A 76 0.96 11.66 -0.81
CA SER A 76 1.12 10.26 -0.42
C SER A 76 2.16 10.08 0.68
N PHE A 77 3.26 10.85 0.66
CA PHE A 77 4.23 10.92 1.75
C PHE A 77 3.57 11.37 3.06
N CYS A 78 2.78 12.45 3.05
CA CYS A 78 2.04 12.91 4.23
C CYS A 78 1.03 11.86 4.73
N GLY A 79 0.30 11.22 3.81
CA GLY A 79 -0.64 10.13 4.12
C GLY A 79 0.04 8.94 4.80
N MET A 80 1.16 8.47 4.24
CA MET A 80 1.96 7.38 4.81
C MET A 80 2.66 7.78 6.12
N LEU A 81 3.10 9.03 6.27
CA LEU A 81 3.70 9.53 7.51
C LEU A 81 2.67 9.54 8.65
N SER A 82 1.41 9.90 8.39
CA SER A 82 0.34 9.76 9.38
C SER A 82 0.01 8.29 9.68
N SER A 83 -0.31 7.48 8.66
CA SER A 83 -0.90 6.15 8.86
C SER A 83 0.13 5.08 9.21
N PHE A 84 1.15 4.90 8.36
CA PHE A 84 2.26 3.98 8.60
C PHE A 84 3.18 4.47 9.73
N GLY A 85 3.33 5.78 9.93
CA GLY A 85 4.08 6.32 11.07
C GLY A 85 3.47 5.90 12.42
N PHE A 86 2.14 5.96 12.54
CA PHE A 86 1.44 5.47 13.73
C PHE A 86 1.60 3.96 13.90
N MET A 87 1.49 3.19 12.81
CA MET A 87 1.74 1.75 12.83
C MET A 87 3.15 1.40 13.32
N ASN A 88 4.18 2.09 12.84
CA ASN A 88 5.57 1.91 13.30
C ASN A 88 5.79 2.39 14.75
N SER A 89 4.79 3.02 15.38
CA SER A 89 4.83 3.55 16.75
C SER A 89 4.00 2.72 17.75
N ILE A 90 3.37 1.62 17.32
CA ILE A 90 2.52 0.75 18.14
C ILE A 90 3.15 0.37 19.48
N GLY A 91 4.43 -0.02 19.48
CA GLY A 91 5.13 -0.47 20.70
C GLY A 91 5.17 0.58 21.82
N VAL A 92 5.18 1.87 21.47
CA VAL A 92 5.14 2.97 22.46
C VAL A 92 3.78 3.02 23.16
N PHE A 93 2.70 2.85 22.40
CA PHE A 93 1.35 2.79 22.96
C PHE A 93 1.12 1.51 23.76
N GLN A 94 1.56 0.37 23.26
CA GLN A 94 1.45 -0.91 23.96
C GLN A 94 2.15 -0.88 25.33
N GLY A 95 3.41 -0.43 25.38
CA GLY A 95 4.17 -0.32 26.63
C GLY A 95 3.66 0.76 27.58
N TYR A 96 3.07 1.85 27.08
CA TYR A 96 2.41 2.82 27.95
C TYR A 96 1.12 2.25 28.54
N LEU A 97 0.28 1.59 27.73
CA LEU A 97 -0.99 1.02 28.18
C LEU A 97 -0.80 -0.14 29.14
N SER A 98 0.21 -1.01 28.95
CA SER A 98 0.53 -2.13 29.85
C SER A 98 1.04 -1.69 31.22
N THR A 99 1.51 -0.44 31.36
CA THR A 99 1.99 0.12 32.63
C THR A 99 0.99 1.07 33.30
N HIS A 100 -0.05 1.50 32.58
CA HIS A 100 -1.01 2.52 33.03
C HIS A 100 -2.47 2.01 32.95
N GLN A 101 -3.21 2.35 31.89
CA GLN A 101 -4.67 2.09 31.82
C GLN A 101 -5.05 0.61 31.77
N LEU A 102 -4.18 -0.26 31.24
CA LEU A 102 -4.44 -1.68 31.04
C LEU A 102 -3.49 -2.56 31.87
N LYS A 103 -2.90 -2.03 32.94
CA LYS A 103 -1.93 -2.71 33.82
C LYS A 103 -2.40 -4.07 34.39
N ASP A 104 -3.71 -4.27 34.48
CA ASP A 104 -4.33 -5.48 35.03
C ASP A 104 -4.54 -6.57 33.95
N TYR A 105 -4.15 -6.30 32.69
CA TYR A 105 -4.20 -7.22 31.55
C TYR A 105 -2.80 -7.71 31.15
N SER A 106 -2.71 -8.94 30.62
CA SER A 106 -1.45 -9.46 30.07
C SER A 106 -1.03 -8.69 28.81
N GLU A 107 0.28 -8.58 28.57
CA GLU A 107 0.80 -7.93 27.36
C GLU A 107 0.30 -8.56 26.07
N GLY A 108 0.11 -9.89 26.05
CA GLY A 108 -0.49 -10.61 24.93
C GLY A 108 -1.97 -10.22 24.70
N THR A 109 -2.73 -9.98 25.76
CA THR A 109 -4.11 -9.48 25.65
C THR A 109 -4.14 -8.07 25.07
N ILE A 110 -3.22 -7.19 25.50
CA ILE A 110 -3.11 -5.81 24.99
C ILE A 110 -2.65 -5.82 23.52
N GLY A 111 -1.72 -6.71 23.17
CA GLY A 111 -1.21 -6.89 21.80
C GLY A 111 -2.32 -7.10 20.78
N TRP A 112 -3.38 -7.86 21.12
CA TRP A 112 -4.53 -8.08 20.23
C TRP A 112 -5.18 -6.80 19.71
N ILE A 113 -5.21 -5.71 20.48
CA ILE A 113 -5.75 -4.41 20.01
C ILE A 113 -4.97 -3.93 18.78
N PHE A 114 -3.65 -4.02 18.85
CA PHE A 114 -2.76 -3.56 17.80
C PHE A 114 -2.61 -4.58 16.67
N SER A 115 -2.71 -5.88 16.96
CA SER A 115 -2.83 -6.93 15.93
C SER A 115 -4.09 -6.76 15.07
N VAL A 116 -5.24 -6.44 15.68
CA VAL A 116 -6.48 -6.14 14.94
C VAL A 116 -6.34 -4.85 14.12
N TYR A 117 -5.69 -3.81 14.67
CA TYR A 117 -5.37 -2.59 13.92
C TYR A 117 -4.53 -2.89 12.66
N VAL A 118 -3.42 -3.63 12.80
CA VAL A 118 -2.56 -3.99 11.66
C VAL A 118 -3.30 -4.89 10.68
N PHE A 119 -4.04 -5.89 11.17
CA PHE A 119 -4.85 -6.76 10.32
C PHE A 119 -5.84 -5.97 9.48
N LEU A 120 -6.64 -5.07 10.06
CA LEU A 120 -7.61 -4.27 9.33
C LEU A 120 -6.97 -3.20 8.44
N ALA A 121 -5.78 -2.71 8.79
CA ALA A 121 -5.00 -1.79 7.96
C ALA A 121 -4.54 -2.41 6.63
N PHE A 122 -4.22 -3.71 6.60
CA PHE A 122 -3.87 -4.42 5.38
C PHE A 122 -5.08 -5.11 4.72
N PHE A 123 -5.86 -5.87 5.48
CA PHE A 123 -7.02 -6.61 4.98
C PHE A 123 -8.11 -5.68 4.41
N GLY A 124 -8.29 -4.48 4.98
CA GLY A 124 -9.17 -3.46 4.40
C GLY A 124 -8.74 -3.03 3.00
N GLY A 125 -7.44 -3.10 2.70
CA GLY A 125 -6.86 -2.81 1.39
C GLY A 125 -7.53 -3.60 0.27
N LEU A 126 -7.77 -4.91 0.46
CA LEU A 126 -8.40 -5.81 -0.51
C LEU A 126 -9.72 -5.28 -1.08
N GLN A 127 -10.53 -4.62 -0.25
CA GLN A 127 -11.80 -4.01 -0.64
C GLN A 127 -11.64 -2.56 -1.09
N ILE A 128 -10.61 -1.85 -0.62
CA ILE A 128 -10.37 -0.44 -0.93
C ILE A 128 -9.67 -0.27 -2.29
N GLY A 129 -8.85 -1.23 -2.72
CA GLY A 129 -8.20 -1.25 -4.03
C GLY A 129 -9.18 -1.16 -5.21
N PRO A 130 -10.16 -2.07 -5.34
CA PRO A 130 -11.20 -2.00 -6.36
C PRO A 130 -12.03 -0.70 -6.30
N VAL A 131 -12.27 -0.17 -5.10
CA VAL A 131 -13.01 1.08 -4.92
C VAL A 131 -12.16 2.30 -5.32
N PHE A 132 -10.84 2.25 -5.13
CA PHE A 132 -9.91 3.27 -5.61
C PHE A 132 -9.88 3.31 -7.14
N ASP A 133 -9.81 2.15 -7.81
CA ASP A 133 -9.85 2.09 -9.28
C ASP A 133 -11.20 2.60 -9.83
N ALA A 134 -12.31 2.30 -9.14
CA ALA A 134 -13.66 2.66 -9.56
C ALA A 134 -14.10 4.11 -9.21
N LYS A 135 -13.56 4.72 -8.15
CA LYS A 135 -14.03 6.03 -7.62
C LYS A 135 -12.92 7.06 -7.36
N GLY A 136 -11.66 6.68 -7.52
CA GLY A 136 -10.50 7.52 -7.26
C GLY A 136 -10.17 7.71 -5.75
N PRO A 137 -9.04 8.36 -5.44
CA PRO A 137 -8.50 8.45 -4.09
C PRO A 137 -9.24 9.43 -3.17
N PHE A 138 -9.83 10.50 -3.70
CA PHE A 138 -10.24 11.65 -2.88
C PHE A 138 -11.22 11.29 -1.76
N TRP A 139 -12.30 10.60 -2.09
CA TRP A 139 -13.33 10.22 -1.11
C TRP A 139 -12.84 9.16 -0.11
N LEU A 140 -11.92 8.29 -0.54
CA LEU A 140 -11.31 7.28 0.32
C LEU A 140 -10.38 7.94 1.35
N ILE A 141 -9.45 8.79 0.89
CA ILE A 141 -8.53 9.52 1.76
C ILE A 141 -9.30 10.45 2.68
N LEU A 142 -10.32 11.17 2.20
CA LEU A 142 -11.16 12.04 3.04
C LEU A 142 -11.86 11.24 4.17
N ALA A 143 -12.53 10.13 3.84
CA ALA A 143 -13.19 9.29 4.83
C ALA A 143 -12.19 8.67 5.81
N GLY A 144 -11.09 8.10 5.29
CA GLY A 144 -10.01 7.51 6.09
C GLY A 144 -9.37 8.52 7.03
N SER A 145 -9.05 9.72 6.56
CA SER A 145 -8.51 10.82 7.35
C SER A 145 -9.44 11.24 8.49
N ILE A 146 -10.74 11.36 8.25
CA ILE A 146 -11.72 11.68 9.30
C ILE A 146 -11.78 10.55 10.34
N ILE A 147 -11.93 9.31 9.88
CA ILE A 147 -12.03 8.11 10.72
C ILE A 147 -10.77 7.91 11.58
N PHE A 148 -9.58 8.02 10.97
CA PHE A 148 -8.29 7.83 11.62
C PHE A 148 -7.93 8.98 12.57
N THR A 149 -8.19 10.22 12.18
CA THR A 149 -7.97 11.37 13.08
C THR A 149 -8.90 11.28 14.30
N LEU A 150 -10.17 10.93 14.08
CA LEU A 150 -11.15 10.72 15.15
C LEU A 150 -10.74 9.58 16.08
N SER A 151 -10.19 8.48 15.55
CA SER A 151 -9.74 7.36 16.40
C SER A 151 -8.63 7.78 17.36
N ILE A 152 -7.64 8.56 16.91
CA ILE A 152 -6.56 9.05 17.79
C ILE A 152 -7.13 10.06 18.81
N PHE A 153 -8.06 10.94 18.43
CA PHE A 153 -8.73 11.82 19.40
C PHE A 153 -9.51 11.05 20.47
N LEU A 154 -10.28 10.04 20.08
CA LEU A 154 -11.04 9.18 21.00
C LEU A 154 -10.11 8.35 21.90
N MET A 155 -8.96 7.89 21.38
CA MET A 155 -7.93 7.19 22.17
C MET A 155 -7.49 8.00 23.39
N SER A 156 -7.45 9.34 23.30
CA SER A 156 -7.07 10.22 24.41
C SER A 156 -7.99 10.16 25.64
N ILE A 157 -9.21 9.62 25.50
CA ILE A 157 -10.19 9.45 26.58
C ILE A 157 -10.51 7.98 26.89
N CYS A 158 -9.85 7.03 26.20
CA CYS A 158 -10.04 5.60 26.44
C CYS A 158 -9.45 5.15 27.78
N THR A 159 -10.25 4.43 28.57
CA THR A 159 -9.89 3.91 29.90
C THR A 159 -10.04 2.40 30.08
N GLN A 160 -10.64 1.69 29.12
CA GLN A 160 -11.01 0.27 29.23
C GLN A 160 -10.55 -0.48 27.99
N TYR A 161 -10.25 -1.78 28.13
CA TYR A 161 -9.75 -2.62 27.03
C TYR A 161 -10.62 -2.54 25.77
N TRP A 162 -11.94 -2.66 25.93
CA TRP A 162 -12.87 -2.63 24.80
C TRP A 162 -12.94 -1.25 24.11
N HIS A 163 -12.73 -0.15 24.85
CA HIS A 163 -12.60 1.19 24.24
C HIS A 163 -11.42 1.21 23.26
N PHE A 164 -10.24 0.72 23.67
CA PHE A 164 -9.06 0.66 22.80
C PHE A 164 -9.24 -0.31 21.62
N MET A 165 -9.89 -1.46 21.83
CA MET A 165 -10.18 -2.41 20.75
C MET A 165 -11.07 -1.80 19.66
N LEU A 166 -12.18 -1.14 20.03
CA LEU A 166 -13.07 -0.51 19.04
C LEU A 166 -12.43 0.72 18.40
N VAL A 167 -11.79 1.59 19.18
CA VAL A 167 -11.26 2.86 18.70
C VAL A 167 -9.97 2.66 17.90
N ILE A 168 -9.02 1.88 18.38
CA ILE A 168 -7.72 1.71 17.70
C ILE A 168 -7.73 0.48 16.80
N GLY A 169 -8.14 -0.68 17.32
CA GLY A 169 -8.23 -1.91 16.54
C GLY A 169 -9.10 -1.73 15.30
N ILE A 170 -10.40 -1.44 15.52
CA ILE A 170 -11.37 -1.35 14.41
C ILE A 170 -11.31 0.01 13.70
N LEU A 171 -11.69 1.10 14.38
CA LEU A 171 -11.83 2.41 13.75
C LEU A 171 -10.49 2.93 13.22
N GLY A 172 -9.40 2.75 13.99
CA GLY A 172 -8.04 3.07 13.54
C GLY A 172 -7.60 2.24 12.33
N GLY A 173 -7.79 0.92 12.34
CA GLY A 173 -7.36 0.04 11.24
C GLY A 173 -8.11 0.32 9.93
N THR A 174 -9.43 0.52 10.00
CA THR A 174 -10.25 0.94 8.85
C THR A 174 -9.87 2.34 8.35
N GLY A 175 -9.57 3.28 9.25
CA GLY A 175 -9.09 4.61 8.87
C GLY A 175 -7.73 4.58 8.15
N THR A 176 -6.78 3.79 8.68
CA THR A 176 -5.44 3.60 8.11
C THR A 176 -5.49 3.00 6.71
N SER A 177 -6.27 1.93 6.48
CA SER A 177 -6.40 1.31 5.16
C SER A 177 -6.97 2.27 4.11
N LEU A 178 -7.98 3.08 4.49
CA LEU A 178 -8.58 4.12 3.64
C LEU A 178 -7.64 5.27 3.27
N ILE A 179 -6.52 5.45 3.98
CA ILE A 179 -5.48 6.43 3.64
C ILE A 179 -4.35 5.75 2.86
N PHE A 180 -3.81 4.65 3.39
CA PHE A 180 -2.60 3.99 2.90
C PHE A 180 -2.77 3.46 1.47
N THR A 181 -3.82 2.69 1.23
CA THR A 181 -4.14 2.08 -0.05
C THR A 181 -4.22 3.13 -1.18
N PRO A 182 -5.15 4.10 -1.18
CA PRO A 182 -5.20 5.12 -2.24
C PRO A 182 -3.94 6.00 -2.34
N SER A 183 -3.14 6.14 -1.27
CA SER A 183 -1.85 6.85 -1.34
C SER A 183 -0.80 6.11 -2.19
N ILE A 184 -0.76 4.77 -2.15
CA ILE A 184 0.09 3.98 -3.05
C ILE A 184 -0.49 3.97 -4.47
N GLY A 185 -1.77 3.65 -4.60
CA GLY A 185 -2.45 3.54 -5.90
C GLY A 185 -2.30 4.79 -6.77
N ALA A 186 -2.45 5.98 -6.16
CA ALA A 186 -2.33 7.26 -6.86
C ALA A 186 -0.95 7.47 -7.51
N ILE A 187 0.14 6.98 -6.90
CA ILE A 187 1.50 7.12 -7.47
C ILE A 187 1.61 6.29 -8.77
N GLY A 188 1.01 5.10 -8.80
CA GLY A 188 0.98 4.22 -9.96
C GLY A 188 0.38 4.87 -11.22
N HIS A 189 -0.58 5.80 -11.05
CA HIS A 189 -1.23 6.51 -12.16
C HIS A 189 -0.36 7.61 -12.81
N PHE A 190 0.75 8.02 -12.18
CA PHE A 190 1.65 9.07 -12.69
C PHE A 190 3.04 8.56 -13.09
N PHE A 191 3.51 7.46 -12.49
CA PHE A 191 4.84 6.91 -12.72
C PHE A 191 4.77 5.42 -13.07
N HIS A 192 5.45 5.04 -14.16
CA HIS A 192 5.69 3.67 -14.56
C HIS A 192 7.20 3.36 -14.57
N ALA A 193 8.00 4.12 -15.32
CA ALA A 193 9.45 3.93 -15.37
C ALA A 193 10.14 4.30 -14.05
N LYS A 194 9.70 5.38 -13.37
CA LYS A 194 10.20 5.80 -12.05
C LYS A 194 9.33 5.35 -10.88
N ARG A 195 8.52 4.29 -11.06
CA ARG A 195 7.55 3.85 -10.04
C ARG A 195 8.23 3.40 -8.76
N GLY A 196 9.41 2.75 -8.84
CA GLY A 196 10.18 2.32 -7.67
C GLY A 196 10.67 3.50 -6.83
N SER A 197 11.31 4.48 -7.47
CA SER A 197 11.80 5.68 -6.80
C SER A 197 10.68 6.61 -6.28
N ALA A 198 9.57 6.78 -7.00
CA ALA A 198 8.44 7.60 -6.56
C ALA A 198 7.69 6.98 -5.36
N THR A 199 7.34 5.69 -5.43
CA THR A 199 6.72 4.96 -4.31
C THR A 199 7.67 4.85 -3.12
N GLY A 200 8.97 4.62 -3.38
CA GLY A 200 10.00 4.62 -2.36
C GLY A 200 10.11 5.93 -1.59
N LEU A 201 10.09 7.07 -2.29
CA LEU A 201 10.12 8.39 -1.68
C LEU A 201 8.88 8.62 -0.79
N ALA A 202 7.68 8.31 -1.26
CA ALA A 202 6.46 8.41 -0.44
C ALA A 202 6.52 7.49 0.80
N ALA A 203 6.98 6.25 0.61
CA ALA A 203 7.08 5.26 1.69
C ALA A 203 8.06 5.67 2.80
N THR A 204 9.08 6.50 2.52
CA THR A 204 9.96 7.06 3.56
C THR A 204 9.20 7.84 4.64
N GLY A 205 8.05 8.44 4.28
CA GLY A 205 7.20 9.16 5.23
C GLY A 205 6.78 8.27 6.39
N GLY A 206 6.41 7.01 6.12
CA GLY A 206 6.03 6.05 7.16
C GLY A 206 7.17 5.72 8.14
N SER A 207 8.43 5.66 7.67
CA SER A 207 9.59 5.45 8.54
C SER A 207 9.91 6.70 9.35
N LEU A 208 9.82 7.89 8.74
CA LEU A 208 10.01 9.17 9.44
C LEU A 208 8.95 9.38 10.53
N GLY A 209 7.69 9.03 10.29
CA GLY A 209 6.64 9.02 11.32
C GLY A 209 6.98 8.05 12.47
N GLY A 210 7.55 6.89 12.15
CA GLY A 210 8.07 5.91 13.13
C GLY A 210 9.31 6.37 13.91
N ILE A 211 9.91 7.52 13.56
CA ILE A 211 10.96 8.19 14.35
C ILE A 211 10.35 9.36 15.13
N ILE A 212 9.55 10.19 14.46
CA ILE A 212 8.99 11.43 15.01
C ILE A 212 8.00 11.13 16.13
N PHE A 213 7.02 10.24 15.91
CA PHE A 213 5.95 10.01 16.88
C PHE A 213 6.46 9.36 18.18
N PRO A 214 7.33 8.32 18.17
CA PRO A 214 7.88 7.75 19.40
C PRO A 214 8.66 8.76 20.24
N LEU A 215 9.57 9.52 19.62
CA LEU A 215 10.39 10.52 20.32
C LEU A 215 9.54 11.67 20.87
N MET A 216 8.54 12.12 20.11
CA MET A 216 7.58 13.13 20.55
C MET A 216 6.78 12.63 21.76
N LEU A 217 6.18 11.43 21.69
CA LEU A 217 5.38 10.86 22.77
C LEU A 217 6.22 10.60 24.03
N GLN A 218 7.44 10.06 23.88
CA GLN A 218 8.37 9.85 24.98
C GLN A 218 8.69 11.16 25.73
N SER A 219 8.81 12.29 25.01
CA SER A 219 9.02 13.61 25.62
C SER A 219 7.74 14.23 26.21
N LEU A 220 6.58 13.94 25.64
CA LEU A 220 5.29 14.53 26.04
C LEU A 220 4.60 13.80 27.19
N PHE A 221 4.64 12.47 27.25
CA PHE A 221 4.00 11.69 28.32
C PHE A 221 4.35 12.19 29.74
N PRO A 222 5.63 12.44 30.12
CA PRO A 222 5.95 12.96 31.45
C PRO A 222 5.63 14.45 31.65
N LYS A 223 5.39 15.22 30.58
CA LYS A 223 5.17 16.69 30.65
C LYS A 223 3.69 17.09 30.68
N VAL A 224 2.87 16.40 29.88
CA VAL A 224 1.44 16.75 29.68
C VAL A 224 0.49 15.57 29.92
N GLY A 225 1.02 14.38 30.24
CA GLY A 225 0.24 13.16 30.41
C GLY A 225 -0.27 12.57 29.10
N PHE A 226 -0.79 11.33 29.18
CA PHE A 226 -1.28 10.58 28.03
C PHE A 226 -2.30 11.33 27.18
N ALA A 227 -3.38 11.83 27.79
CA ALA A 227 -4.49 12.41 27.04
C ALA A 227 -4.07 13.60 26.16
N TRP A 228 -3.24 14.52 26.68
CA TRP A 228 -2.76 15.65 25.88
C TRP A 228 -1.65 15.26 24.90
N ALA A 229 -0.76 14.33 25.25
CA ALA A 229 0.25 13.82 24.31
C ALA A 229 -0.41 13.19 23.06
N VAL A 230 -1.46 12.39 23.27
CA VAL A 230 -2.24 11.75 22.18
C VAL A 230 -3.03 12.80 21.37
N ARG A 231 -3.58 13.85 22.01
CA ARG A 231 -4.23 14.95 21.27
C ARG A 231 -3.26 15.76 20.41
N ILE A 232 -2.05 16.02 20.90
CA ILE A 232 -0.99 16.68 20.12
C ILE A 232 -0.63 15.84 18.89
N LEU A 233 -0.51 14.51 19.04
CA LEU A 233 -0.36 13.60 17.91
C LEU A 233 -1.57 13.65 16.96
N ALA A 234 -2.80 13.67 17.48
CA ALA A 234 -4.00 13.76 16.66
C ALA A 234 -4.05 15.04 15.82
N PHE A 235 -3.65 16.20 16.37
CA PHE A 235 -3.53 17.45 15.60
C PHE A 235 -2.43 17.36 14.53
N MET A 236 -1.29 16.73 14.82
CA MET A 236 -0.22 16.51 13.84
C MET A 236 -0.71 15.61 12.70
N VAL A 237 -1.35 14.48 13.02
CA VAL A 237 -1.95 13.55 12.05
C VAL A 237 -3.04 14.24 11.23
N ALA A 238 -3.89 15.06 11.85
CA ALA A 238 -4.91 15.83 11.14
C ALA A 238 -4.33 16.76 10.08
N SER A 239 -3.21 17.45 10.39
CA SER A 239 -2.56 18.36 9.44
C SER A 239 -1.90 17.62 8.26
N LEU A 240 -1.28 16.46 8.53
CA LEU A 240 -0.71 15.58 7.51
C LEU A 240 -1.81 14.97 6.61
N CYS A 241 -2.92 14.54 7.21
CA CYS A 241 -4.10 14.06 6.51
C CYS A 241 -4.70 15.16 5.62
N LEU A 242 -4.82 16.40 6.11
CA LEU A 242 -5.29 17.53 5.31
C LEU A 242 -4.39 17.79 4.10
N MET A 243 -3.06 17.72 4.26
CA MET A 243 -2.12 17.79 3.14
C MET A 243 -2.34 16.64 2.14
N ALA A 244 -2.54 15.41 2.62
CA ALA A 244 -2.84 14.26 1.75
C ALA A 244 -4.14 14.46 0.94
N ILE A 245 -5.23 14.92 1.58
CA ILE A 245 -6.52 15.22 0.92
C ILE A 245 -6.36 16.28 -0.18
N CYS A 246 -5.59 17.34 0.06
CA CYS A 246 -5.42 18.43 -0.90
C CYS A 246 -4.51 18.07 -2.09
N LEU A 247 -3.51 17.22 -1.86
CA LEU A 247 -2.42 16.94 -2.79
C LEU A 247 -2.60 15.64 -3.59
N VAL A 248 -3.17 14.58 -3.01
CA VAL A 248 -3.38 13.29 -3.70
C VAL A 248 -4.56 13.39 -4.66
N ARG A 249 -4.32 13.09 -5.93
CA ARG A 249 -5.31 13.12 -7.02
C ARG A 249 -5.13 11.90 -7.92
N SER A 250 -6.21 11.41 -8.53
CA SER A 250 -6.08 10.49 -9.68
C SER A 250 -5.89 11.30 -10.97
N ARG A 251 -5.20 10.69 -11.93
CA ARG A 251 -5.17 11.12 -13.33
C ARG A 251 -6.20 10.37 -14.18
N LEU A 252 -6.35 9.07 -13.96
CA LEU A 252 -7.20 8.21 -14.78
C LEU A 252 -8.68 8.49 -14.47
N PRO A 253 -9.54 8.63 -15.50
CA PRO A 253 -10.99 8.72 -15.28
C PRO A 253 -11.51 7.37 -14.76
N PRO A 254 -12.47 7.37 -13.82
CA PRO A 254 -13.05 6.12 -13.32
C PRO A 254 -13.75 5.36 -14.46
N LYS A 255 -13.36 4.09 -14.67
CA LYS A 255 -14.01 3.22 -15.66
C LYS A 255 -15.48 3.01 -15.31
N ALA A 256 -16.37 3.32 -16.26
CA ALA A 256 -17.78 2.94 -16.16
C ALA A 256 -17.89 1.41 -16.06
N ASN A 257 -18.75 0.92 -15.16
CA ASN A 257 -18.99 -0.51 -14.89
C ASN A 257 -17.79 -1.32 -14.37
N SER A 258 -16.77 -0.68 -13.78
CA SER A 258 -15.71 -1.42 -13.08
C SER A 258 -16.26 -2.13 -11.82
N SER A 259 -15.89 -3.40 -11.63
CA SER A 259 -16.27 -4.15 -10.42
C SER A 259 -15.57 -3.56 -9.19
N ILE A 260 -16.38 -3.26 -8.17
CA ILE A 260 -15.92 -2.85 -6.83
C ILE A 260 -15.61 -4.03 -5.91
N LEU A 261 -15.80 -5.28 -6.37
CA LEU A 261 -15.49 -6.48 -5.58
C LEU A 261 -14.06 -6.94 -5.89
N PRO A 262 -13.35 -7.53 -4.91
CA PRO A 262 -12.07 -8.19 -5.17
C PRO A 262 -12.27 -9.39 -6.09
N ASP A 263 -11.35 -9.58 -7.03
CA ASP A 263 -11.37 -10.70 -7.97
C ASP A 263 -10.22 -11.67 -7.66
N PHE A 264 -10.55 -12.78 -7.02
CA PHE A 264 -9.59 -13.83 -6.68
C PHE A 264 -9.20 -14.73 -7.87
N THR A 265 -9.81 -14.58 -9.05
CA THR A 265 -9.45 -15.41 -10.21
C THR A 265 -8.02 -15.13 -10.70
N ILE A 266 -7.46 -13.96 -10.39
CA ILE A 266 -6.05 -13.62 -10.64
C ILE A 266 -5.05 -14.55 -9.94
N LEU A 267 -5.42 -15.18 -8.82
CA LEU A 267 -4.60 -16.20 -8.15
C LEU A 267 -4.43 -17.49 -8.99
N ARG A 268 -5.12 -17.62 -10.14
CA ARG A 268 -4.88 -18.69 -11.11
C ARG A 268 -3.68 -18.41 -12.02
N ASP A 269 -3.21 -17.16 -12.12
CA ASP A 269 -1.95 -16.87 -12.78
C ASP A 269 -0.79 -17.35 -11.89
N PRO A 270 0.04 -18.32 -12.33
CA PRO A 270 1.15 -18.82 -11.54
C PRO A 270 2.18 -17.74 -11.20
N ALA A 271 2.35 -16.71 -12.03
CA ALA A 271 3.27 -15.60 -11.73
C ALA A 271 2.75 -14.79 -10.53
N PHE A 272 1.47 -14.41 -10.55
CA PHE A 272 0.83 -13.68 -9.46
C PHE A 272 0.74 -14.51 -8.16
N ALA A 273 0.42 -15.80 -8.27
CA ALA A 273 0.37 -16.72 -7.13
C ALA A 273 1.75 -16.89 -6.46
N LEU A 274 2.84 -17.02 -7.25
CA LEU A 274 4.20 -17.11 -6.73
C LEU A 274 4.64 -15.81 -6.04
N VAL A 275 4.30 -14.64 -6.59
CA VAL A 275 4.58 -13.35 -5.94
C VAL A 275 3.79 -13.21 -4.64
N THR A 276 2.52 -13.60 -4.63
CA THR A 276 1.68 -13.59 -3.42
C THR A 276 2.25 -14.47 -2.32
N ALA A 277 2.62 -15.71 -2.64
CA ALA A 277 3.27 -16.62 -1.69
C ALA A 277 4.63 -16.08 -1.20
N GLY A 278 5.41 -15.45 -2.08
CA GLY A 278 6.68 -14.82 -1.73
C GLY A 278 6.52 -13.63 -0.77
N VAL A 279 5.54 -12.76 -1.01
CA VAL A 279 5.20 -11.62 -0.14
C VAL A 279 4.72 -12.13 1.22
N PHE A 280 3.82 -13.11 1.25
CA PHE A 280 3.33 -13.72 2.50
C PHE A 280 4.48 -14.26 3.38
N CYS A 281 5.38 -15.05 2.79
CA CYS A 281 6.55 -15.59 3.49
C CYS A 281 7.53 -14.49 3.95
N MET A 282 7.69 -13.43 3.16
CA MET A 282 8.53 -12.28 3.48
C MET A 282 7.99 -11.49 4.67
N GLU A 283 6.69 -11.17 4.71
CA GLU A 283 6.09 -10.43 5.81
C GLU A 283 6.23 -11.17 7.14
N TRP A 284 6.04 -12.50 7.13
CA TRP A 284 6.33 -13.35 8.30
C TRP A 284 7.78 -13.20 8.79
N GLY A 285 8.76 -13.19 7.89
CA GLY A 285 10.17 -12.98 8.24
C GLY A 285 10.49 -11.55 8.71
N LEU A 286 9.74 -10.55 8.24
CA LEU A 286 9.95 -9.13 8.53
C LEU A 286 9.42 -8.73 9.91
N PHE A 287 8.21 -9.16 10.27
CA PHE A 287 7.57 -8.76 11.53
C PHE A 287 8.27 -9.32 12.77
N ILE A 288 8.98 -10.46 12.68
CA ILE A 288 9.67 -11.08 13.82
C ILE A 288 10.74 -10.12 14.40
N PRO A 289 11.78 -9.67 13.66
CA PRO A 289 12.73 -8.69 14.19
C PRO A 289 12.08 -7.38 14.62
N VAL A 290 11.13 -6.84 13.84
CA VAL A 290 10.47 -5.57 14.16
C VAL A 290 9.74 -5.62 15.51
N THR A 291 9.17 -6.77 15.86
CA THR A 291 8.44 -6.98 17.13
C THR A 291 9.38 -7.32 18.29
N PHE A 292 10.28 -8.29 18.10
CA PHE A 292 11.02 -8.90 19.22
C PHE A 292 12.39 -8.26 19.52
N LEU A 293 12.94 -7.42 18.64
CA LEU A 293 14.24 -6.76 18.87
C LEU A 293 14.25 -5.87 20.12
N GLY A 294 13.12 -5.24 20.45
CA GLY A 294 12.96 -4.47 21.68
C GLY A 294 13.00 -5.33 22.95
N THR A 295 12.28 -6.45 22.95
CA THR A 295 12.24 -7.42 24.05
C THR A 295 13.61 -8.07 24.26
N TYR A 296 14.29 -8.47 23.19
CA TYR A 296 15.65 -9.01 23.22
C TYR A 296 16.65 -8.08 23.93
N VAL A 297 16.56 -6.76 23.70
CA VAL A 297 17.41 -5.76 24.39
C VAL A 297 17.15 -5.70 25.90
N LEU A 298 15.90 -5.89 26.33
CA LEU A 298 15.53 -5.90 27.75
C LEU A 298 16.04 -7.19 28.44
N GLU A 299 15.83 -8.35 27.81
CA GLU A 299 16.19 -9.66 28.38
C GLU A 299 17.69 -9.90 28.46
N THR A 300 18.49 -9.41 27.51
CA THR A 300 19.96 -9.58 27.51
C THR A 300 20.71 -8.69 28.50
N ALA A 301 19.98 -7.89 29.29
CA ALA A 301 20.51 -7.00 30.33
C ALA A 301 21.64 -6.07 29.82
N MET A 302 21.51 -5.56 28.59
CA MET A 302 22.50 -4.64 28.03
C MET A 302 22.60 -3.33 28.84
N PRO A 303 23.76 -2.66 28.86
CA PRO A 303 23.90 -1.34 29.48
C PRO A 303 22.85 -0.36 28.93
N ASP A 304 22.12 0.30 29.83
CA ASP A 304 21.00 1.22 29.55
C ASP A 304 19.83 0.58 28.79
N SER A 305 19.57 -0.73 28.96
CA SER A 305 18.55 -1.50 28.20
C SER A 305 17.23 -0.77 27.99
N ALA A 306 16.62 -0.20 29.04
CA ALA A 306 15.35 0.52 28.93
C ALA A 306 15.40 1.74 27.99
N ALA A 307 16.49 2.52 27.99
CA ALA A 307 16.66 3.63 27.06
C ALA A 307 17.04 3.13 25.65
N PHE A 308 17.88 2.09 25.60
CA PHE A 308 18.36 1.49 24.36
C PHE A 308 17.24 0.78 23.57
N THR A 309 16.20 0.24 24.22
CA THR A 309 15.00 -0.33 23.57
C THR A 309 14.28 0.69 22.66
N TYR A 310 14.16 1.96 23.09
CA TYR A 310 13.59 2.99 22.22
C TYR A 310 14.56 3.40 21.11
N GLN A 311 15.86 3.47 21.41
CA GLN A 311 16.90 3.84 20.45
C GLN A 311 17.06 2.81 19.33
N VAL A 312 17.02 1.50 19.63
CA VAL A 312 17.20 0.45 18.62
C VAL A 312 16.07 0.44 17.59
N LEU A 313 14.83 0.70 18.00
CA LEU A 313 13.68 0.85 17.10
C LEU A 313 13.79 2.13 16.25
N ALA A 314 14.31 3.23 16.81
CA ALA A 314 14.59 4.44 16.06
C ALA A 314 15.73 4.24 15.03
N ILE A 315 16.78 3.50 15.38
CA ILE A 315 17.89 3.11 14.48
C ILE A 315 17.36 2.23 13.33
N LEU A 316 16.48 1.26 13.64
CA LEU A 316 15.83 0.42 12.62
C LEU A 316 14.99 1.26 11.65
N ASN A 317 14.17 2.18 12.16
CA ASN A 317 13.40 3.09 11.31
C ASN A 317 14.29 4.06 10.52
N ALA A 318 15.43 4.51 11.06
CA ALA A 318 16.41 5.33 10.33
C ALA A 318 17.04 4.56 9.17
N GLY A 319 17.43 3.30 9.37
CA GLY A 319 17.83 2.40 8.28
C GLY A 319 16.70 2.25 7.25
N SER A 320 15.46 2.03 7.72
CA SER A 320 14.27 1.88 6.87
C SER A 320 13.94 3.11 6.04
N CYS A 321 14.22 4.32 6.51
CA CYS A 321 14.09 5.54 5.70
C CYS A 321 14.93 5.47 4.42
N LEU A 322 16.20 5.09 4.55
CA LEU A 322 17.11 4.92 3.41
C LEU A 322 16.73 3.69 2.58
N GLY A 323 16.32 2.62 3.25
CA GLY A 323 15.85 1.36 2.67
C GLY A 323 14.59 1.48 1.82
N ARG A 324 13.69 2.42 2.11
CA ARG A 324 12.49 2.63 1.28
C ARG A 324 12.82 3.36 -0.02
N TYR A 325 13.78 4.30 0.00
CA TYR A 325 14.12 5.14 -1.16
C TYR A 325 15.23 4.57 -2.07
N LEU A 326 16.39 4.22 -1.52
CA LEU A 326 17.57 3.86 -2.32
C LEU A 326 17.36 2.59 -3.16
N PRO A 327 16.82 1.47 -2.63
CA PRO A 327 16.47 0.29 -3.43
C PRO A 327 15.47 0.58 -4.55
N GLY A 328 14.58 1.55 -4.39
CA GLY A 328 13.69 2.01 -5.48
C GLY A 328 14.45 2.60 -6.67
N LEU A 329 15.47 3.42 -6.41
CA LEU A 329 16.36 3.97 -7.46
C LEU A 329 17.17 2.88 -8.18
N PHE A 330 17.56 1.82 -7.47
CA PHE A 330 18.26 0.67 -8.07
C PHE A 330 17.30 -0.25 -8.83
N ALA A 331 16.10 -0.52 -8.29
CA ALA A 331 15.05 -1.32 -8.91
C ALA A 331 14.63 -0.80 -10.28
N ASP A 332 14.54 0.54 -10.43
CA ASP A 332 14.25 1.21 -11.70
C ASP A 332 15.38 1.03 -12.76
N ARG A 333 16.54 0.43 -12.38
CA ARG A 333 17.67 0.12 -13.30
C ARG A 333 18.00 -1.37 -13.44
N ILE A 334 18.01 -2.13 -12.34
CA ILE A 334 18.44 -3.54 -12.31
C ILE A 334 17.27 -4.53 -12.44
N GLY A 335 16.03 -4.02 -12.45
CA GLY A 335 14.80 -4.80 -12.38
C GLY A 335 14.24 -4.87 -10.96
N ARG A 336 12.92 -4.71 -10.82
CA ARG A 336 12.23 -4.58 -9.53
C ARG A 336 12.32 -5.87 -8.71
N PHE A 337 12.05 -7.03 -9.32
CA PHE A 337 12.23 -8.34 -8.68
C PHE A 337 13.69 -8.64 -8.28
N ASN A 338 14.68 -8.26 -9.10
CA ASN A 338 16.09 -8.44 -8.76
C ASN A 338 16.50 -7.62 -7.53
N ALA A 339 16.03 -6.38 -7.43
CA ALA A 339 16.24 -5.55 -6.24
C ALA A 339 15.55 -6.14 -4.99
N MET A 340 14.34 -6.69 -5.14
CA MET A 340 13.61 -7.33 -4.04
C MET A 340 14.33 -8.60 -3.55
N ILE A 341 14.82 -9.45 -4.45
CA ILE A 341 15.63 -10.64 -4.10
C ILE A 341 16.92 -10.23 -3.39
N GLY A 342 17.60 -9.16 -3.86
CA GLY A 342 18.79 -8.62 -3.20
C GLY A 342 18.52 -8.09 -1.79
N ALA A 343 17.38 -7.42 -1.58
CA ALA A 343 16.94 -6.95 -0.27
C ALA A 343 16.62 -8.12 0.69
N LEU A 344 15.93 -9.16 0.21
CA LEU A 344 15.65 -10.38 0.97
C LEU A 344 16.95 -11.12 1.36
N PHE A 345 17.89 -11.25 0.43
CA PHE A 345 19.20 -11.83 0.71
C PHE A 345 19.93 -11.04 1.81
N LEU A 346 19.88 -9.70 1.77
CA LEU A 346 20.49 -8.85 2.80
C LEU A 346 19.77 -8.97 4.16
N CYS A 347 18.44 -9.12 4.19
CA CYS A 347 17.68 -9.42 5.42
C CYS A 347 18.14 -10.75 6.05
N THR A 348 18.25 -11.80 5.25
CA THR A 348 18.69 -13.13 5.70
C THR A 348 20.15 -13.10 6.17
N LEU A 349 21.03 -12.43 5.42
CA LEU A 349 22.46 -12.30 5.74
C LEU A 349 22.65 -11.57 7.06
N THR A 350 22.06 -10.38 7.23
CA THR A 350 22.16 -9.58 8.47
C THR A 350 21.57 -10.31 9.67
N THR A 351 20.46 -11.02 9.51
CA THR A 351 19.86 -11.83 10.58
C THR A 351 20.77 -12.99 10.99
N SER A 352 21.35 -13.70 10.02
CA SER A 352 22.24 -14.85 10.26
C SER A 352 23.62 -14.47 10.79
N THR A 353 24.13 -13.27 10.45
CA THR A 353 25.52 -12.86 10.77
C THR A 353 25.63 -11.83 11.89
N LEU A 354 24.55 -11.13 12.25
CA LEU A 354 24.56 -10.10 13.29
C LEU A 354 23.63 -10.46 14.45
N TRP A 355 22.33 -10.69 14.19
CA TRP A 355 21.37 -10.94 15.27
C TRP A 355 21.51 -12.34 15.87
N LEU A 356 21.59 -13.40 15.05
CA LEU A 356 21.77 -14.76 15.56
C LEU A 356 23.04 -14.91 16.42
N PRO A 357 24.24 -14.42 16.01
CA PRO A 357 25.40 -14.40 16.88
C PRO A 357 25.21 -13.55 18.14
N ALA A 358 24.53 -12.40 18.06
CA ALA A 358 24.24 -11.58 19.24
C ALA A 358 23.32 -12.29 20.25
N CYS A 359 22.41 -13.17 19.80
CA CYS A 359 21.59 -14.03 20.67
C CYS A 359 22.36 -15.21 21.27
N LEU A 360 23.44 -15.66 20.63
CA LEU A 360 24.28 -16.77 21.10
C LEU A 360 25.41 -16.32 22.05
N LEU A 361 25.67 -15.01 22.15
CA LEU A 361 26.63 -14.46 23.09
C LEU A 361 26.11 -14.56 24.54
N PRO A 362 27.00 -14.71 25.55
CA PRO A 362 26.62 -14.61 26.95
C PRO A 362 25.93 -13.27 27.29
N THR A 363 25.05 -13.30 28.29
CA THR A 363 24.40 -12.08 28.81
C THR A 363 25.43 -11.02 29.20
N ALA A 364 25.13 -9.75 28.93
CA ALA A 364 26.03 -8.61 29.09
C ALA A 364 27.40 -8.67 28.36
N HIS A 365 27.60 -9.55 27.36
CA HIS A 365 28.83 -9.55 26.56
C HIS A 365 29.00 -8.22 25.78
N PRO A 366 30.17 -7.56 25.80
CA PRO A 366 30.36 -6.21 25.27
C PRO A 366 30.08 -6.08 23.76
N ALA A 367 30.20 -7.17 22.99
CA ALA A 367 29.89 -7.17 21.55
C ALA A 367 28.39 -7.23 21.22
N ALA A 368 27.49 -7.56 22.17
CA ALA A 368 26.07 -7.72 21.89
C ALA A 368 25.40 -6.38 21.47
N LYS A 369 25.68 -5.29 22.19
CA LYS A 369 25.16 -3.94 21.88
C LYS A 369 25.57 -3.43 20.48
N PRO A 370 26.86 -3.42 20.08
CA PRO A 370 27.24 -2.98 18.73
C PRO A 370 26.73 -3.90 17.61
N LEU A 371 26.71 -5.23 17.80
CA LEU A 371 26.09 -6.14 16.83
C LEU A 371 24.59 -5.83 16.63
N THR A 372 23.88 -5.55 17.71
CA THR A 372 22.45 -5.18 17.69
C THR A 372 22.22 -3.85 16.98
N ILE A 373 23.09 -2.86 17.16
CA ILE A 373 23.04 -1.57 16.44
C ILE A 373 23.26 -1.76 14.94
N LEU A 374 24.29 -2.52 14.56
CA LEU A 374 24.58 -2.82 13.15
C LEU A 374 23.45 -3.63 12.51
N TYR A 375 22.89 -4.60 13.24
CA TYR A 375 21.72 -5.35 12.81
C TYR A 375 20.53 -4.43 12.57
N ALA A 376 20.13 -3.63 13.56
CA ALA A 376 18.99 -2.73 13.45
C ALA A 376 19.10 -1.81 12.22
N LEU A 377 20.28 -1.22 11.99
CA LEU A 377 20.51 -0.32 10.86
C LEU A 377 20.44 -1.05 9.51
N LEU A 378 21.16 -2.17 9.35
CA LEU A 378 21.29 -2.88 8.08
C LEU A 378 20.04 -3.71 7.74
N PHE A 379 19.42 -4.35 8.75
CA PHE A 379 18.13 -5.00 8.60
C PHE A 379 17.03 -3.96 8.36
N GLY A 380 17.06 -2.82 9.05
CA GLY A 380 16.14 -1.70 8.80
C GLY A 380 16.22 -1.23 7.34
N PHE A 381 17.44 -1.05 6.81
CA PHE A 381 17.66 -0.75 5.39
C PHE A 381 17.11 -1.84 4.47
N ALA A 382 17.46 -3.11 4.72
CA ALA A 382 17.04 -4.22 3.86
C ALA A 382 15.52 -4.43 3.87
N SER A 383 14.90 -4.46 5.06
CA SER A 383 13.45 -4.63 5.24
C SER A 383 12.64 -3.42 4.75
N GLY A 384 13.20 -2.20 4.85
CA GLY A 384 12.59 -1.00 4.29
C GLY A 384 12.28 -1.13 2.80
N SER A 385 13.16 -1.78 2.03
CA SER A 385 12.97 -2.05 0.60
C SER A 385 11.67 -2.78 0.30
N ASN A 386 11.24 -3.69 1.18
CA ASN A 386 10.12 -4.58 0.91
C ASN A 386 8.80 -3.80 0.84
N ILE A 387 8.63 -2.79 1.71
CA ILE A 387 7.44 -1.94 1.77
C ILE A 387 7.28 -1.07 0.52
N SER A 388 8.39 -0.62 -0.09
CA SER A 388 8.33 0.17 -1.33
C SER A 388 8.37 -0.66 -2.62
N LEU A 389 9.05 -1.82 -2.62
CA LEU A 389 9.21 -2.66 -3.81
C LEU A 389 8.04 -3.61 -4.04
N THR A 390 7.38 -4.15 -3.00
CA THR A 390 6.24 -5.07 -3.14
C THR A 390 5.13 -4.53 -4.05
N PRO A 391 4.54 -3.35 -3.81
CA PRO A 391 3.51 -2.79 -4.69
C PRO A 391 4.05 -2.47 -6.10
N VAL A 392 5.36 -2.31 -6.27
CA VAL A 392 6.00 -1.98 -7.54
C VAL A 392 6.31 -3.24 -8.38
N CYS A 393 6.62 -4.36 -7.72
CA CYS A 393 6.75 -5.69 -8.31
C CYS A 393 5.38 -6.22 -8.75
N VAL A 394 4.37 -6.17 -7.89
CA VAL A 394 2.99 -6.56 -8.24
C VAL A 394 2.44 -5.67 -9.36
N GLY A 395 2.81 -4.39 -9.36
CA GLY A 395 2.57 -3.44 -10.45
C GLY A 395 3.31 -3.69 -11.77
N GLN A 396 3.97 -4.85 -11.95
CA GLN A 396 4.42 -5.35 -13.26
C GLN A 396 3.50 -6.43 -13.84
N LEU A 397 2.64 -7.04 -13.02
CA LEU A 397 1.77 -8.15 -13.39
C LEU A 397 0.36 -7.69 -13.81
N CYS A 398 0.13 -6.37 -13.89
CA CYS A 398 -1.18 -5.78 -14.13
C CYS A 398 -1.11 -4.51 -15.00
N ALA A 399 -2.19 -4.26 -15.74
CA ALA A 399 -2.45 -2.96 -16.35
C ALA A 399 -2.70 -1.92 -15.25
N THR A 400 -2.23 -0.69 -15.43
CA THR A 400 -2.30 0.35 -14.38
C THR A 400 -3.73 0.73 -14.00
N GLU A 401 -4.70 0.52 -14.88
CA GLU A 401 -6.13 0.78 -14.62
C GLU A 401 -6.77 -0.20 -13.63
N GLU A 402 -6.10 -1.32 -13.32
CA GLU A 402 -6.51 -2.31 -12.30
C GLU A 402 -5.47 -2.43 -11.18
N TYR A 403 -4.55 -1.46 -11.11
CA TYR A 403 -3.44 -1.47 -10.16
C TYR A 403 -3.94 -1.55 -8.72
N GLY A 404 -4.97 -0.75 -8.37
CA GLY A 404 -5.59 -0.72 -7.06
C GLY A 404 -6.04 -2.10 -6.60
N ARG A 405 -6.91 -2.75 -7.38
CA ARG A 405 -7.40 -4.11 -7.13
C ARG A 405 -6.25 -5.10 -6.99
N ILE A 406 -5.24 -5.02 -7.86
CA ILE A 406 -4.25 -6.10 -8.01
C ILE A 406 -3.11 -5.99 -6.98
N TYR A 407 -2.65 -4.80 -6.59
CA TYR A 407 -1.65 -4.71 -5.51
C TYR A 407 -2.24 -4.99 -4.12
N THR A 408 -3.56 -4.91 -3.93
CA THR A 408 -4.23 -5.19 -2.64
C THR A 408 -4.68 -6.63 -2.45
N SER A 409 -4.47 -7.49 -3.46
CA SER A 409 -4.86 -8.90 -3.43
C SER A 409 -3.84 -9.86 -2.79
N PRO A 410 -2.51 -9.57 -2.81
CA PRO A 410 -1.52 -10.28 -1.99
C PRO A 410 -1.56 -9.88 -0.51
#